data_AF-A0A343LA47-F1
#
_entry.id   AF-A0A343LA47-F1
#
_cell.length_a   1.000
_cell.length_b   1.000
_cell.length_c   1.000
_cell.angle_alpha   90.00
_cell.angle_beta   90.00
_cell.angle_gamma   90.00
#
_symmetry.space_group_name_H-M   'P 1'
#
loop_
_entity.id
_entity.type
_entity.pdbx_description
1 polymer ?
#
loop_
_entity_poly.entity_id
_entity_poly.type
_entity_poly.pdbx_seq_one_letter_code
_entity_poly.pdbx_strand_id
1 'polypeptide(L)'
;MFMILLIICIFLNLMSAFLSKKLKLLNEKMSSFECGFNPLSFKRLPFSLRFFLIAIIFLIFDIEISLILPSILTVNMVFMFTWYYTCILILMCLIMGLFYEWNFGSLDWL
;
A
#
# COMPACT_ATOMS: atom_id res chain seq x y z
N MET A 1 -24.89 1.81 4.54
CA MET A 1 -23.99 0.79 5.12
C MET A 1 -22.68 1.40 5.64
N PHE A 2 -21.93 2.15 4.83
CA PHE A 2 -20.70 2.82 5.28
C PHE A 2 -20.88 3.73 6.50
N MET A 3 -21.94 4.55 6.52
CA MET A 3 -22.26 5.41 7.66
C MET A 3 -22.55 4.62 8.95
N ILE A 4 -23.15 3.43 8.84
CA ILE A 4 -23.45 2.57 9.99
C ILE A 4 -22.15 2.00 10.56
N LEU A 5 -21.21 1.56 9.69
CA LEU A 5 -19.89 1.07 10.11
C LEU A 5 -19.08 2.17 10.82
N LEU A 6 -19.10 3.40 10.31
CA LEU A 6 -18.42 4.53 10.96
C LEU A 6 -19.00 4.80 12.36
N ILE A 7 -20.33 4.80 12.49
CA ILE A 7 -20.99 5.01 13.80
C ILE A 7 -20.57 3.91 14.79
N ILE A 8 -20.53 2.66 14.35
CA ILE A 8 -20.10 1.53 15.19
C ILE A 8 -18.63 1.69 15.62
N CYS A 9 -17.72 2.03 14.70
CA CYS A 9 -16.31 2.26 15.05
C CYS A 9 -16.11 3.39 16.06
N ILE A 10 -16.81 4.51 15.87
CA ILE A 10 -16.76 5.65 16.80
C ILE A 10 -17.32 5.25 18.16
N PHE A 11 -18.45 4.55 18.18
CA PHE A 11 -19.08 4.08 19.42
C PHE A 11 -18.16 3.13 20.19
N LEU A 12 -17.53 2.16 19.53
CA LEU A 12 -16.58 1.25 20.16
C LEU A 12 -15.36 1.97 20.74
N ASN A 13 -14.82 2.98 20.03
CA ASN A 13 -13.71 3.79 20.52
C ASN A 13 -14.10 4.66 21.72
N LEU A 14 -15.32 5.20 21.74
CA LEU A 14 -15.82 5.94 22.90
C LEU A 14 -15.98 5.01 24.10
N MET A 15 -16.61 3.85 23.90
CA MET A 15 -16.77 2.85 24.95
C MET A 15 -15.42 2.39 25.52
N SER A 16 -14.43 2.11 24.67
CA SER A 16 -13.09 1.72 25.14
C SER A 16 -12.42 2.83 25.95
N ALA A 17 -12.55 4.09 25.52
CA ALA A 17 -12.03 5.24 26.25
C ALA A 17 -12.72 5.45 27.62
N PHE A 18 -14.03 5.21 27.70
CA PHE A 18 -14.81 5.30 28.95
C PHE A 18 -14.50 4.16 29.92
N LEU A 19 -14.38 2.91 29.44
CA LEU A 19 -14.08 1.76 30.29
C LEU A 19 -12.60 1.71 30.71
N SER A 20 -11.70 2.37 29.98
CA SER A 20 -10.26 2.32 30.28
C SER A 20 -9.92 2.91 31.66
N LYS A 21 -9.16 2.15 32.46
CA LYS A 21 -8.57 2.66 33.70
C LYS A 21 -7.42 3.60 33.38
N LYS A 22 -7.70 4.90 33.31
CA LYS A 22 -6.67 5.94 33.14
C LYS A 22 -5.88 6.09 34.44
N LEU A 23 -4.75 5.41 34.54
CA LEU A 23 -3.74 5.69 35.58
C LEU A 23 -3.17 7.09 35.32
N LYS A 24 -2.69 7.77 36.38
CA LYS A 24 -1.94 9.05 36.23
C LYS A 24 -0.92 8.90 35.09
N LEU A 25 -0.88 9.89 34.21
CA LEU A 25 0.08 9.98 33.10
C LEU A 25 1.49 10.00 33.68
N LEU A 26 2.10 8.84 33.79
CA LEU A 26 3.49 8.68 34.20
C LEU A 26 4.34 8.88 32.94
N ASN A 27 5.34 9.75 33.01
CA ASN A 27 6.22 10.06 31.87
C ASN A 27 6.84 8.80 31.25
N GLU A 28 7.17 7.78 32.05
CA GLU A 28 7.74 6.51 31.57
C GLU A 28 6.74 5.63 30.81
N LYS A 29 5.42 5.78 31.04
CA LYS A 29 4.42 5.11 30.20
C LYS A 29 4.17 5.85 28.90
N MET A 30 4.52 7.13 28.85
CA MET A 30 4.36 8.00 27.69
C MET A 30 5.64 8.06 26.83
N SER A 31 6.76 7.50 27.30
CA SER A 31 8.00 7.38 26.52
C SER A 31 7.91 6.23 25.51
N SER A 32 8.73 6.31 24.46
CA SER A 32 8.81 5.24 23.45
C SER A 32 9.42 3.98 24.03
N PHE A 33 8.83 2.83 23.69
CA PHE A 33 9.35 1.54 24.10
C PHE A 33 10.50 1.08 23.19
N GLU A 34 11.73 1.05 23.71
CA GLU A 34 12.88 0.35 23.11
C GLU A 34 13.44 -0.66 24.12
N CYS A 35 12.64 -1.70 24.44
CA CYS A 35 13.01 -2.74 25.39
C CYS A 35 13.42 -2.22 26.79
N GLY A 36 12.82 -1.11 27.24
CA GLY A 36 13.12 -0.47 28.52
C GLY A 36 14.29 0.51 28.50
N PHE A 37 14.92 0.72 27.34
CA PHE A 37 15.96 1.71 27.15
C PHE A 37 15.40 3.01 26.58
N ASN A 38 16.13 4.11 26.82
CA ASN A 38 15.87 5.37 26.13
C ASN A 38 16.23 5.20 24.65
N PRO A 39 15.44 5.80 23.74
CA PRO A 39 15.68 5.66 22.33
C PRO A 39 17.07 6.14 21.95
N LEU A 40 17.87 5.25 21.37
CA LEU A 40 19.28 5.53 21.01
C LEU A 40 19.39 6.49 19.83
N SER A 41 18.34 6.57 19.01
CA SER A 41 18.32 7.36 17.78
C SER A 41 17.02 8.12 17.63
N PHE A 42 17.06 9.19 16.82
CA PHE A 42 15.85 9.88 16.42
C PHE A 42 14.99 8.95 15.56
N LYS A 43 13.67 9.02 15.73
CA LYS A 43 12.67 8.23 14.98
C LYS A 43 12.72 8.39 13.45
N ARG A 44 13.53 9.33 12.93
CA ARG A 44 13.69 9.64 11.50
C ARG A 44 15.11 9.30 11.04
N LEU A 45 15.44 8.02 11.10
CA LEU A 45 16.64 7.51 10.46
C LEU A 45 16.43 7.45 8.93
N PRO A 46 17.51 7.61 8.13
CA PRO A 46 17.43 7.33 6.70
C PRO A 46 16.96 5.88 6.52
N PHE A 47 15.85 5.74 5.83
CA PHE A 47 15.23 4.46 5.52
C PHE A 47 15.90 3.83 4.30
N SER A 48 15.82 2.50 4.17
CA SER A 48 16.41 1.83 3.01
C SER A 48 15.65 2.20 1.74
N LEU A 49 16.40 2.66 0.73
CA LEU A 49 15.85 3.07 -0.58
C LEU A 49 15.13 1.92 -1.32
N ARG A 50 15.38 0.66 -0.95
CA ARG A 50 14.75 -0.52 -1.55
C ARG A 50 13.22 -0.51 -1.37
N PHE A 51 12.71 -0.17 -0.18
CA PHE A 51 11.27 -0.06 0.04
C PHE A 51 10.63 1.10 -0.72
N PHE A 52 11.38 2.17 -0.95
CA PHE A 52 10.93 3.28 -1.77
C PHE A 52 10.79 2.88 -3.24
N LEU A 53 11.75 2.10 -3.77
CA LEU A 53 11.67 1.55 -5.13
C LEU A 53 10.45 0.63 -5.28
N ILE A 54 10.21 -0.28 -4.33
CA ILE A 54 9.03 -1.16 -4.35
C ILE A 54 7.72 -0.33 -4.38
N ALA A 55 7.65 0.78 -3.64
CA ALA A 55 6.46 1.64 -3.64
C ALA A 55 6.22 2.34 -4.99
N ILE A 56 7.29 2.77 -5.68
CA ILE A 56 7.18 3.35 -7.03
C ILE A 56 6.72 2.30 -8.03
N ILE A 57 7.31 1.11 -8.00
CA ILE A 57 6.95 -0.01 -8.88
C ILE A 57 5.47 -0.36 -8.70
N PHE A 58 5.02 -0.47 -7.44
CA PHE A 58 3.62 -0.70 -7.12
C PHE A 58 2.69 0.38 -7.68
N LEU A 59 3.08 1.66 -7.61
CA LEU A 59 2.28 2.76 -8.13
C LEU A 59 2.11 2.68 -9.66
N ILE A 60 3.17 2.32 -10.38
CA ILE A 60 3.11 2.14 -11.84
C ILE A 60 2.17 0.98 -12.18
N PHE A 61 2.32 -0.17 -11.51
CA PHE A 61 1.43 -1.32 -11.73
C PHE A 61 -0.04 -1.02 -11.40
N ASP A 62 -0.32 -0.21 -10.38
CA ASP A 62 -1.70 0.17 -10.02
C ASP A 62 -2.35 1.02 -11.13
N ILE A 63 -1.59 1.96 -11.71
CA ILE A 63 -2.05 2.74 -12.89
C ILE A 63 -2.34 1.81 -14.07
N GLU A 64 -1.48 0.83 -14.32
CA GLU A 64 -1.68 -0.11 -15.44
C GLU A 64 -2.90 -1.02 -15.23
N ILE A 65 -3.15 -1.49 -14.00
CA ILE A 65 -4.37 -2.25 -13.67
C ILE A 65 -5.62 -1.38 -13.87
N SER A 66 -5.55 -0.10 -13.50
CA SER A 66 -6.64 0.86 -13.72
C SER A 66 -7.00 1.03 -15.20
N LEU A 67 -6.04 0.81 -16.11
CA LEU A 67 -6.26 0.82 -17.57
C LEU A 67 -6.81 -0.52 -18.09
N ILE A 68 -6.41 -1.65 -17.50
CA ILE A 68 -6.87 -2.98 -17.92
C ILE A 68 -8.32 -3.23 -17.53
N LEU A 69 -8.73 -2.86 -16.31
CA LEU A 69 -10.10 -3.09 -15.81
C LEU A 69 -11.21 -2.58 -16.75
N PRO A 70 -11.20 -1.33 -17.25
CA PRO A 70 -12.22 -0.85 -18.17
C PRO A 70 -12.15 -1.53 -19.54
N SER A 71 -10.99 -2.05 -19.97
CA SER A 71 -10.87 -2.72 -21.27
C SER A 71 -11.77 -3.97 -21.36
N ILE A 72 -11.97 -4.68 -20.26
CA ILE A 72 -12.86 -5.86 -20.17
C ILE A 72 -14.32 -5.48 -20.46
N LEU A 73 -14.76 -4.30 -20.02
CA LEU A 73 -16.13 -3.83 -20.25
C LEU A 73 -16.36 -3.43 -21.72
N THR A 74 -15.30 -3.09 -22.46
CA THR A 74 -15.38 -2.61 -23.85
C THR A 74 -15.38 -3.71 -24.91
N VAL A 75 -15.22 -4.99 -24.53
CA VAL A 75 -15.12 -6.14 -25.45
C VAL A 75 -16.26 -6.17 -26.47
N ASN A 76 -17.49 -5.89 -26.03
CA ASN A 76 -18.68 -5.97 -26.88
C ASN A 76 -18.94 -4.70 -27.70
N MET A 77 -18.18 -3.62 -27.46
CA MET A 77 -18.40 -2.29 -28.05
C MET A 77 -17.41 -1.98 -29.18
N VAL A 78 -16.30 -2.71 -29.25
CA VAL A 78 -15.18 -2.46 -30.16
C VAL A 78 -14.95 -3.68 -31.05
N PHE A 79 -14.31 -3.49 -32.21
CA PHE A 79 -13.90 -4.63 -33.05
C PHE A 79 -12.98 -5.59 -32.28
N MET A 80 -13.31 -6.88 -32.31
CA MET A 80 -12.59 -7.92 -31.58
C MET A 80 -11.09 -7.97 -31.88
N PHE A 81 -10.70 -7.80 -33.16
CA PHE A 81 -9.29 -7.80 -33.55
C PHE A 81 -8.51 -6.61 -32.97
N THR A 82 -9.09 -5.41 -32.97
CA THR A 82 -8.43 -4.22 -32.39
C THR A 82 -8.33 -4.34 -30.88
N TRP A 83 -9.39 -4.81 -30.22
CA TRP A 83 -9.39 -5.05 -28.78
C TRP A 83 -8.30 -6.05 -28.38
N TYR A 84 -8.25 -7.21 -29.05
CA TYR A 84 -7.26 -8.24 -28.80
C TYR A 84 -5.82 -7.74 -28.96
N TYR A 85 -5.54 -7.01 -30.05
CA TYR A 85 -4.20 -6.46 -30.30
C TYR A 85 -3.79 -5.44 -29.24
N THR A 86 -4.70 -4.54 -28.83
CA THR A 86 -4.42 -3.57 -27.77
C THR A 86 -4.15 -4.23 -26.41
N CYS A 87 -4.93 -5.26 -26.03
CA CYS A 87 -4.70 -5.99 -24.79
C CYS A 87 -3.36 -6.72 -24.77
N ILE A 88 -2.97 -7.34 -25.89
CA ILE A 88 -1.66 -8.00 -26.01
C ILE A 88 -0.52 -7.00 -25.89
N LEU A 89 -0.62 -5.85 -26.57
CA LEU A 89 0.42 -4.84 -26.48
C LEU A 89 0.63 -4.36 -25.04
N ILE A 90 -0.46 -4.10 -24.31
CA ILE A 90 -0.40 -3.69 -22.90
C ILE A 90 0.27 -4.79 -22.05
N LEU A 91 -0.14 -6.06 -22.22
CA LEU A 91 0.44 -7.19 -21.49
C LEU A 91 1.93 -7.40 -21.80
N MET A 92 2.34 -7.23 -23.06
CA MET A 92 3.74 -7.36 -23.44
C MET A 92 4.60 -6.24 -22.83
N CYS A 93 4.10 -5.00 -22.81
CA CYS A 93 4.77 -3.89 -22.11
C CYS A 93 4.97 -4.19 -20.62
N LEU A 94 3.93 -4.69 -19.94
CA LEU A 94 3.99 -5.08 -18.53
C LEU A 94 5.07 -6.12 -18.24
N ILE A 95 5.08 -7.19 -19.04
CA ILE A 95 6.03 -8.29 -18.87
C ILE A 95 7.46 -7.79 -19.12
N MET A 96 7.68 -6.98 -20.16
CA MET A 96 9.00 -6.42 -20.46
C MET A 96 9.49 -5.47 -19.37
N GLY A 97 8.62 -4.61 -18.84
CA GLY A 97 8.95 -3.69 -17.74
C GLY A 97 9.36 -4.44 -16.48
N LEU A 98 8.60 -5.48 -16.10
CA LEU A 98 8.91 -6.31 -14.93
C LEU A 98 10.22 -7.08 -15.11
N PHE A 99 10.48 -7.66 -16.29
CA PHE A 99 11.76 -8.33 -16.57
C PHE A 99 12.94 -7.38 -16.52
N TYR A 100 12.77 -6.14 -17.01
CA TYR A 100 13.80 -5.12 -16.93
C TYR A 100 14.13 -4.82 -15.45
N GLU A 101 13.13 -4.51 -14.63
CA GLU A 101 13.34 -4.20 -13.21
C GLU A 101 13.94 -5.36 -12.43
N TRP A 102 13.53 -6.59 -12.73
CA TRP A 102 14.09 -7.78 -12.10
C TRP A 102 15.58 -7.94 -12.44
N ASN A 103 15.99 -7.73 -13.68
CA ASN A 103 17.40 -7.77 -14.07
C ASN A 103 18.25 -6.69 -13.38
N PHE A 104 17.64 -5.57 -12.97
CA PHE A 104 18.30 -4.52 -12.18
C PHE A 104 18.42 -4.85 -10.69
N GLY A 105 17.85 -5.97 -10.21
CA GLY A 105 17.91 -6.39 -8.82
C GLY A 105 17.13 -5.48 -7.87
N SER A 106 16.21 -4.64 -8.38
CA SER A 106 15.38 -3.77 -7.54
C SER A 106 14.41 -4.56 -6.66
N LEU A 107 14.10 -5.79 -7.07
CA LEU A 107 13.19 -6.73 -6.39
C LEU A 107 13.91 -7.70 -5.45
N ASP A 108 15.24 -7.71 -5.42
CA ASP A 108 15.99 -8.64 -4.59
C ASP A 108 16.03 -8.15 -3.13
N TRP A 109 15.53 -9.00 -2.24
CA TRP A 109 15.43 -8.72 -0.80
C TRP A 109 16.69 -9.10 -0.01
N LEU A 110 17.65 -9.77 -0.64
CA LEU A 110 18.93 -10.17 -0.06
C LEU A 110 20.06 -9.38 -0.75
#